data_AF-A0A3D1ZB00-F1
#
_entry.id   AF-A0A3D1ZB00-F1
#
_cell.length_a   1.000
_cell.length_b   1.000
_cell.length_c   1.000
_cell.angle_alpha   90.00
_cell.angle_beta   90.00
_cell.angle_gamma   90.00
#
_symmetry.space_group_name_H-M   'P 1'
#
loop_
_entity.id
_entity.type
_entity.pdbx_description
1 polymer ?
#
loop_
_entity_poly.entity_id
_entity_poly.type
_entity_poly.pdbx_seq_one_letter_code
_entity_poly.pdbx_strand_id
1 'polypeptide(L)'
;MLQTAIPEISLIIGDRETLNNLHKSMQVYVRELFEGGYELAYVEKRLRIGKVHQRIGVSPKLYLSGINQLQLLLEDIIDKNAEENGMDIKELKRMLQGNIN
;
A
#
# COMPACT_ATOMS: atom_id res chain seq x y z
N MET A 1 -5.84 -2.38 13.02
CA MET A 1 -5.24 -1.48 14.03
C MET A 1 -4.61 -0.31 13.29
N LEU A 2 -4.81 0.94 13.70
CA LEU A 2 -4.18 2.09 13.02
C LEU A 2 -2.65 2.06 13.24
N GLN A 3 -1.86 2.18 12.17
CA GLN A 3 -0.38 2.17 12.26
C GLN A 3 0.14 3.31 13.16
N THR A 4 -0.55 4.44 13.20
CA THR A 4 -0.26 5.59 14.08
C THR A 4 -0.42 5.30 15.57
N ALA A 5 -1.09 4.20 15.95
CA ALA A 5 -1.17 3.75 17.33
C ALA A 5 0.11 3.02 17.79
N ILE A 6 1.02 2.67 16.88
CA ILE A 6 2.31 2.05 17.19
C ILE A 6 3.28 3.17 17.60
N PRO A 7 3.87 3.13 18.81
CA PRO A 7 4.74 4.21 19.29
C PRO A 7 5.92 4.53 18.38
N GLU A 8 6.57 3.50 17.82
CA GLU A 8 7.69 3.65 16.87
C GLU A 8 7.27 4.42 15.61
N ILE A 9 6.09 4.13 15.06
CA ILE A 9 5.55 4.83 13.88
C ILE A 9 5.12 6.24 14.22
N SER A 10 4.48 6.43 15.38
CA SER A 10 4.05 7.75 15.86
C SER A 10 5.23 8.70 16.03
N LEU A 11 6.36 8.20 16.57
CA LEU A 11 7.61 8.97 16.70
C LEU A 11 8.21 9.37 15.34
N ILE A 12 8.15 8.48 14.34
CA ILE A 12 8.65 8.77 12.99
C ILE A 12 7.78 9.82 12.29
N ILE A 13 6.46 9.74 12.47
CA ILE A 13 5.53 10.71 11.87
C ILE A 13 5.66 12.07 12.57
N GLY A 14 5.73 12.11 13.90
CA GLY A 14 6.14 13.27 14.70
C GLY A 14 5.18 14.48 14.74
N ASP A 15 4.50 14.80 13.63
CA ASP A 15 3.68 15.99 13.48
C ASP A 15 2.60 15.85 12.38
N ARG A 16 1.72 16.86 12.30
CA ARG A 16 0.59 16.90 11.36
C ARG A 16 1.02 17.09 9.90
N GLU A 17 2.07 17.86 9.65
CA GLU A 17 2.57 18.12 8.30
C GLU A 17 3.16 16.84 7.70
N THR A 18 3.98 16.13 8.46
CA THR A 18 4.54 14.84 8.08
C THR A 18 3.43 13.81 7.84
N LEU A 19 2.39 13.77 8.69
CA LEU A 19 1.23 12.91 8.45
C LEU A 19 0.48 13.27 7.16
N ASN A 20 0.30 14.55 6.87
CA ASN A 20 -0.33 15.00 5.63
C ASN A 20 0.50 14.62 4.39
N ASN A 21 1.83 14.76 4.48
CA ASN A 21 2.75 14.37 3.41
C ASN A 21 2.76 12.84 3.21
N LEU A 22 2.64 12.07 4.29
CA LEU A 22 2.46 10.62 4.23
C LEU A 22 1.16 10.26 3.51
N HIS A 23 0.03 10.90 3.83
CA HIS A 23 -1.24 10.65 3.12
C HIS A 23 -1.14 10.94 1.62
N LYS A 24 -0.56 12.08 1.23
CA LYS A 24 -0.34 12.41 -0.19
C LYS A 24 0.52 11.37 -0.89
N SER A 25 1.59 10.92 -0.23
CA SER A 25 2.50 9.89 -0.78
C SER A 25 1.80 8.53 -0.90
N MET A 26 0.98 8.14 0.08
CA MET A 26 0.20 6.90 0.01
C MET A 26 -0.87 6.93 -1.08
N GLN A 27 -1.53 8.07 -1.31
CA GLN A 27 -2.46 8.22 -2.44
C GLN A 27 -1.79 7.99 -3.79
N VAL A 28 -0.57 8.54 -3.96
CA VAL A 28 0.24 8.29 -5.16
C VAL A 28 0.63 6.82 -5.25
N TYR A 29 1.14 6.24 -4.16
CA TYR A 29 1.54 4.82 -4.10
C TYR A 29 0.41 3.88 -4.52
N VAL A 30 -0.80 4.08 -3.99
CA VAL A 30 -1.97 3.26 -4.29
C VAL A 30 -2.38 3.41 -5.75
N ARG A 31 -2.42 4.61 -6.31
CA ARG A 31 -2.72 4.79 -7.76
C ARG A 31 -1.74 4.02 -8.63
N GLU A 32 -0.45 4.12 -8.35
CA GLU A 32 0.61 3.41 -9.09
C GLU A 32 0.48 1.89 -9.01
N LEU A 33 -0.14 1.32 -7.97
CA LEU A 33 -0.41 -0.12 -7.92
C LEU A 33 -1.34 -0.56 -9.05
N PHE A 34 -2.18 0.33 -9.58
CA PHE A 34 -3.23 0.02 -10.56
C PHE A 34 -3.03 0.71 -11.92
N GLU A 35 -1.87 1.32 -12.17
CA GLU A 35 -1.57 2.03 -13.43
C GLU A 35 -1.21 1.08 -14.60
N GLY A 36 -1.05 -0.23 -14.35
CA GLY A 36 -0.87 -1.25 -15.40
C GLY A 36 0.51 -1.30 -16.07
N GLY A 37 1.45 -0.43 -15.70
CA GLY A 37 2.84 -0.44 -16.18
C GLY A 37 3.83 -0.81 -15.08
N TYR A 38 4.34 -2.05 -15.10
CA TYR A 38 5.21 -2.61 -14.05
C TYR A 38 6.66 -2.84 -14.52
N GLU A 39 7.18 -1.89 -15.30
CA GLU A 39 8.52 -1.94 -15.89
C GLU A 39 9.62 -1.51 -14.91
N LEU A 40 10.87 -1.39 -15.39
CA LEU A 40 12.02 -0.98 -14.59
C LEU A 40 11.78 0.28 -13.75
N ALA A 41 11.12 1.29 -14.32
CA ALA A 41 10.81 2.54 -13.59
C ALA A 41 9.91 2.31 -12.37
N TYR A 42 8.97 1.35 -12.45
CA TYR A 42 8.13 0.93 -11.33
C TYR A 42 8.99 0.25 -10.25
N VAL A 43 9.84 -0.70 -10.65
CA VAL A 43 10.74 -1.41 -9.73
C VAL A 43 11.70 -0.46 -9.02
N GLU A 44 12.33 0.45 -9.76
CA GLU A 44 13.24 1.47 -9.20
C GLU A 44 12.54 2.37 -8.18
N LYS A 45 11.28 2.72 -8.45
CA LYS A 45 10.45 3.50 -7.51
C LYS A 45 10.16 2.70 -6.24
N ARG A 46 9.79 1.43 -6.33
CA ARG A 46 9.56 0.55 -5.17
C ARG A 46 10.85 0.34 -4.36
N LEU A 47 11.99 0.18 -5.01
CA LEU A 47 13.29 0.09 -4.36
C LEU A 47 13.65 1.37 -3.60
N ARG A 48 13.42 2.54 -4.20
CA ARG A 48 13.64 3.84 -3.55
C ARG A 48 12.77 3.99 -2.30
N ILE A 49 11.50 3.58 -2.36
CA ILE A 49 10.60 3.59 -1.19
C ILE A 49 11.16 2.69 -0.07
N GLY A 50 11.61 1.48 -0.38
CA GLY A 50 12.23 0.58 0.61
C GLY A 50 13.48 1.20 1.27
N LYS A 51 14.36 1.83 0.48
CA LYS A 51 15.54 2.55 0.99
C LYS A 51 15.17 3.73 1.89
N VAL A 52 14.08 4.45 1.59
CA VAL A 52 13.58 5.53 2.44
C VAL A 52 13.14 4.99 3.80
N HIS A 53 12.35 3.91 3.82
CA HIS A 53 11.88 3.27 5.07
C HIS A 53 13.06 2.78 5.92
N GLN A 54 14.06 2.15 5.31
CA GLN A 54 15.29 1.76 6.01
C GLN A 54 15.99 2.96 6.64
N ARG A 55 16.16 4.05 5.89
CA ARG A 55 16.89 5.24 6.34
C ARG A 55 16.22 5.96 7.52
N ILE A 56 14.89 5.97 7.57
CA ILE A 56 14.13 6.61 8.67
C ILE A 56 13.87 5.65 9.84
N GLY A 57 14.43 4.44 9.81
CA GLY A 57 14.35 3.49 10.91
C GLY A 57 13.06 2.65 10.96
N VAL A 58 12.25 2.63 9.90
CA VAL A 58 11.10 1.70 9.86
C VAL A 58 11.61 0.28 9.70
N SER A 59 11.39 -0.56 10.72
CA SER A 59 11.78 -1.96 10.66
C SER A 59 11.03 -2.72 9.54
N PRO A 60 11.66 -3.77 8.94
CA PRO A 60 10.99 -4.60 7.94
C PRO A 60 9.66 -5.19 8.42
N LYS A 61 9.56 -5.54 9.71
CA LYS A 61 8.33 -6.06 10.33
C LYS A 61 7.20 -5.03 10.28
N LEU A 62 7.47 -3.78 10.63
CA LEU A 62 6.46 -2.71 10.60
C LEU A 62 6.07 -2.36 9.16
N TYR A 63 7.05 -2.29 8.26
CA TYR A 63 6.78 -2.06 6.83
C TYR A 63 5.85 -3.15 6.26
N LEU A 64 6.20 -4.43 6.45
CA LEU A 64 5.37 -5.55 5.99
C LEU A 64 3.99 -5.57 6.64
N SER A 65 3.89 -5.23 7.93
CA SER A 65 2.61 -5.09 8.61
C SER A 65 1.74 -3.98 7.99
N GLY A 66 2.35 -2.85 7.61
CA GLY A 66 1.67 -1.76 6.91
C GLY A 66 1.16 -2.19 5.54
N ILE A 67 2.00 -2.87 4.74
CA ILE A 67 1.62 -3.41 3.43
C ILE A 67 0.48 -4.43 3.56
N ASN A 68 0.55 -5.35 4.52
CA ASN A 68 -0.52 -6.30 4.77
C ASN A 68 -1.85 -5.62 5.11
N GLN A 69 -1.84 -4.57 5.94
CA GLN A 69 -3.06 -3.82 6.22
C GLN A 69 -3.61 -3.08 5.00
N LEU A 70 -2.73 -2.52 4.16
CA LEU A 70 -3.15 -1.92 2.90
C LEU A 70 -3.81 -2.96 1.97
N GLN A 71 -3.20 -4.14 1.85
CA GLN A 71 -3.74 -5.24 1.03
C GLN A 71 -5.15 -5.63 1.50
N LEU A 72 -5.33 -5.88 2.80
CA LEU A 72 -6.64 -6.26 3.36
C LEU A 72 -7.71 -5.18 3.12
N LEU A 73 -7.34 -3.89 3.24
CA LEU A 73 -8.26 -2.79 2.96
C LEU A 73 -8.64 -2.71 1.48
N LEU A 74 -7.68 -2.93 0.59
CA LEU A 74 -7.95 -2.94 -0.86
C LEU A 74 -8.82 -4.13 -1.24
N GLU A 75 -8.55 -5.32 -0.70
CA GLU A 75 -9.37 -6.52 -0.91
C GLU A 75 -10.82 -6.29 -0.46
N ASP A 76 -11.03 -5.74 0.74
CA ASP A 76 -12.37 -5.43 1.26
C ASP A 76 -13.12 -4.40 0.39
N ILE A 77 -12.44 -3.34 -0.06
CA ILE A 77 -13.03 -2.33 -0.95
C ILE A 77 -13.38 -2.93 -2.31
N ILE A 78 -12.47 -3.71 -2.89
CA ILE A 78 -12.66 -4.35 -4.19
C ILE A 78 -13.83 -5.34 -4.12
N ASP A 79 -13.89 -6.17 -3.08
CA ASP A 79 -14.97 -7.15 -2.89
C ASP A 79 -16.33 -6.45 -2.76
N LYS A 80 -16.43 -5.39 -1.94
CA LYS A 80 -17.66 -4.59 -1.82
C LYS A 80 -18.10 -3.95 -3.12
N ASN A 81 -17.17 -3.34 -3.86
CA ASN A 81 -17.48 -2.72 -5.13
C ASN A 81 -17.88 -3.77 -6.18
N ALA A 82 -17.27 -4.96 -6.17
CA ALA A 82 -17.65 -6.04 -7.07
C ALA A 82 -19.07 -6.54 -6.79
N GLU A 83 -19.46 -6.71 -5.52
CA GLU A 83 -20.82 -7.08 -5.13
C GLU A 83 -21.84 -6.02 -5.60
N GLU A 84 -21.57 -4.74 -5.34
CA GLU A 84 -22.44 -3.63 -5.73
C GLU A 84 -22.63 -3.53 -7.25
N ASN A 85 -21.61 -3.88 -8.03
CA ASN A 85 -21.65 -3.86 -9.49
C ASN A 85 -22.03 -5.21 -10.13
N GLY A 86 -22.37 -6.24 -9.33
CA GLY A 86 -22.75 -7.56 -9.82
C GLY A 86 -21.62 -8.32 -10.54
N MET A 87 -20.36 -8.03 -10.23
CA MET A 87 -19.20 -8.70 -10.81
C MET A 87 -18.92 -10.04 -10.11
N ASP A 88 -18.45 -11.04 -10.87
CA ASP A 88 -17.96 -12.30 -10.28
C ASP A 88 -16.61 -12.07 -9.58
N ILE A 89 -16.65 -12.01 -8.25
CA ILE A 89 -15.47 -11.84 -7.38
C ILE A 89 -14.40 -12.90 -7.65
N LYS A 90 -14.80 -14.12 -7.99
CA LYS A 90 -13.87 -15.23 -8.23
C LYS A 90 -13.09 -15.02 -9.51
N GLU A 91 -13.72 -14.45 -10.53
CA GLU A 91 -13.06 -14.04 -11.78
C GLU A 91 -12.16 -12.82 -11.56
N LEU A 92 -12.63 -11.82 -10.80
CA LEU A 92 -11.86 -10.64 -10.45
C LEU A 92 -10.57 -11.00 -9.68
N LYS A 93 -10.66 -11.88 -8.68
CA LYS A 93 -9.50 -12.37 -7.92
C LYS A 93 -8.51 -13.14 -8.79
N ARG A 94 -8.99 -13.91 -9.78
CA ARG A 94 -8.12 -14.57 -10.77
C ARG A 94 -7.35 -13.56 -11.62
N MET A 95 -7.99 -12.47 -12.05
CA MET A 95 -7.33 -11.41 -12.82
C MET A 95 -6.25 -10.68 -12.00
N LEU A 96 -6.49 -10.46 -10.70
CA LEU A 96 -5.53 -9.81 -9.81
C LEU A 96 -4.31 -10.71 -9.48
N GLN A 97 -4.52 -12.02 -9.34
CA GLN A 97 -3.45 -12.98 -9.05
C GLN A 97 -2.65 -13.41 -10.30
N GLY A 98 -3.26 -13.34 -11.49
CA GLY A 98 -2.65 -13.77 -12.75
C GLY A 98 -1.56 -12.84 -13.30
N ASN A 99 -1.46 -11.61 -12.81
CA ASN A 99 -0.49 -10.60 -13.29
C ASN A 99 0.85 -10.59 -12.53
N ILE A 100 1.13 -11.61 -11.71
CA ILE A 100 2.38 -11.75 -10.93
C ILE A 100 3.14 -13.04 -11.33
N ASN A 101 3.02 -13.48 -12.59
CA ASN A 101 3.84 -14.56 -13.14
C ASN A 101 4.59 -14.10 -14.39
#